data_AF-A0A816LD12-F1
#
_entry.id   AF-A0A816LD12-F1
#
_cell.length_a   1.000
_cell.length_b   1.000
_cell.length_c   1.000
_cell.angle_alpha   90.00
_cell.angle_beta   90.00
_cell.angle_gamma   90.00
#
_symmetry.space_group_name_H-M   'P 1'
#
loop_
_entity.id
_entity.type
_entity.pdbx_description
1 polymer ?
#
loop_
_entity_poly.entity_id
_entity_poly.type
_entity_poly.pdbx_seq_one_letter_code
_entity_poly.pdbx_strand_id
1 'polypeptide(L)'
;WPGNSPDLNVAECIGSIIKDEVETKMLSETEYNRYHEDTLKIHIEIVLTSMEEDTESFETLLCSYPSRLRAVKNANDRHTDY
;
A
#
# COMPACT_ATOMS: atom_id res chain seq x y z
N TRP A 1 19.73 -0.23 -3.55
CA TRP A 1 18.71 -0.59 -2.55
C TRP A 1 19.40 -1.36 -1.42
N PRO A 2 19.34 -0.91 -0.16
CA PRO A 2 19.84 -1.71 0.96
C PRO A 2 19.00 -2.99 1.11
N GLY A 3 19.65 -4.13 1.38
CA GLY A 3 18.95 -5.39 1.61
C GLY A 3 18.14 -5.36 2.91
N ASN A 4 16.97 -6.00 2.91
CA ASN A 4 16.05 -6.07 4.07
C ASN A 4 15.52 -4.71 4.58
N SER A 5 15.32 -3.74 3.69
CA SER A 5 14.76 -2.42 4.02
C SER A 5 13.42 -2.16 3.30
N PRO A 6 12.34 -2.86 3.70
CA PRO A 6 10.99 -2.59 3.18
C PRO A 6 10.46 -1.22 3.61
N ASP A 7 10.93 -0.68 4.74
CA ASP A 7 10.59 0.65 5.28
C ASP A 7 11.08 1.81 4.38
N LEU A 8 12.10 1.55 3.58
CA LEU A 8 12.52 2.47 2.51
C LEU A 8 11.70 2.29 1.24
N ASN A 9 10.96 1.20 1.06
CA ASN A 9 10.23 0.91 -0.18
C ASN A 9 8.84 1.53 -0.15
N VAL A 10 8.67 2.65 -0.83
CA VAL A 10 7.36 3.32 -0.97
C VAL A 10 6.30 2.39 -1.59
N ALA A 11 6.71 1.40 -2.40
CA ALA A 11 5.80 0.41 -2.96
C ALA A 11 5.19 -0.53 -1.91
N GLU A 12 5.86 -0.78 -0.77
CA GLU A 12 5.27 -1.56 0.33
C GLU A 12 4.11 -0.79 0.99
N CYS A 13 4.21 0.54 1.07
CA CYS A 13 3.11 1.37 1.55
C CYS A 13 1.92 1.36 0.60
N ILE A 14 2.17 1.38 -0.71
CA ILE A 14 1.12 1.21 -1.72
C ILE A 14 0.46 -0.16 -1.59
N GLY A 15 1.27 -1.21 -1.39
CA GLY A 15 0.77 -2.56 -1.14
C GLY A 15 -0.16 -2.64 0.10
N SER A 16 0.20 -1.94 1.18
CA SER A 16 -0.65 -1.85 2.37
C SER A 16 -1.96 -1.11 2.10
N ILE A 17 -1.92 0.02 1.39
CA ILE A 17 -3.11 0.80 1.03
C ILE A 17 -4.07 -0.04 0.19
N ILE A 18 -3.55 -0.70 -0.86
CA ILE A 18 -4.35 -1.58 -1.74
C ILE A 18 -5.00 -2.68 -0.90
N LYS A 19 -4.24 -3.30 0.01
CA LYS A 19 -4.76 -4.37 0.85
C LYS A 19 -5.92 -3.88 1.73
N ASP A 20 -5.78 -2.74 2.40
CA ASP A 20 -6.81 -2.20 3.29
C ASP A 20 -8.09 -1.83 2.52
N GLU A 21 -7.97 -1.29 1.31
CA GLU A 21 -9.11 -0.99 0.45
C GLU A 21 -9.81 -2.24 -0.07
N VAL A 22 -9.04 -3.24 -0.52
CA VAL A 22 -9.59 -4.53 -0.96
C VAL A 22 -10.29 -5.22 0.21
N GLU A 23 -9.70 -5.22 1.41
CA GLU A 23 -10.32 -5.78 2.60
C GLU A 23 -11.63 -5.07 2.94
N THR A 24 -11.66 -3.74 2.86
CA THR A 24 -12.90 -2.95 3.05
C THR A 24 -13.99 -3.35 2.04
N LYS A 25 -13.63 -3.50 0.76
CA LYS A 25 -14.58 -3.96 -0.27
C LYS A 25 -15.09 -5.38 0.01
N MET A 26 -14.19 -6.30 0.36
CA MET A 26 -14.53 -7.69 0.71
C MET A 26 -15.43 -7.78 1.95
N LEU A 27 -15.25 -6.90 2.94
CA LEU A 27 -16.10 -6.81 4.12
C LEU A 27 -17.50 -6.26 3.79
N SER A 28 -17.60 -5.38 2.78
CA SER A 28 -18.86 -4.84 2.29
C SER A 28 -19.62 -5.78 1.34
N GLU A 29 -18.97 -6.84 0.86
CA GLU A 29 -19.56 -7.81 -0.05
C GLU A 29 -20.61 -8.68 0.66
N THR A 30 -21.83 -8.71 0.10
CA THR A 30 -22.97 -9.42 0.68
C THR A 30 -23.47 -10.55 -0.21
N GLU A 31 -22.92 -10.69 -1.41
CA GLU A 31 -23.30 -11.75 -2.33
C GLU A 31 -22.85 -13.14 -1.86
N TYR A 32 -23.56 -14.17 -2.32
CA TYR A 32 -23.30 -15.57 -1.99
C TYR A 32 -21.86 -16.01 -2.32
N ASN A 33 -21.24 -15.39 -3.32
CA ASN A 33 -19.88 -15.70 -3.77
C ASN A 33 -18.80 -14.85 -3.08
N ARG A 34 -19.09 -14.15 -1.98
CA ARG A 34 -18.13 -13.25 -1.30
C ARG A 34 -16.75 -13.81 -0.98
N TYR A 35 -16.61 -15.14 -0.85
CA TYR A 35 -15.33 -15.79 -0.55
C TYR A 35 -14.70 -16.48 -1.77
N HIS A 36 -15.27 -16.32 -2.96
CA HIS A 36 -14.67 -16.84 -4.18
C HIS A 36 -13.44 -16.01 -4.59
N GLU A 37 -12.46 -16.70 -5.16
CA GLU A 37 -11.26 -16.09 -5.72
C GLU A 37 -11.61 -15.06 -6.82
N ASP A 38 -12.65 -15.32 -7.60
CA ASP A 38 -13.08 -14.40 -8.67
C ASP A 38 -13.60 -13.08 -8.12
N THR A 39 -14.34 -13.11 -7.01
CA THR A 39 -14.81 -11.90 -6.31
C THR A 39 -13.64 -11.10 -5.76
N LEU A 40 -12.62 -11.79 -5.21
CA LEU A 40 -11.39 -11.12 -4.77
C LEU A 40 -10.66 -10.45 -5.95
N LYS A 41 -10.53 -11.12 -7.09
CA LYS A 41 -9.90 -10.54 -8.30
C LYS A 41 -10.64 -9.30 -8.80
N ILE A 42 -11.96 -9.33 -8.82
CA ILE A 42 -12.79 -8.18 -9.21
C ILE A 42 -12.53 -7.00 -8.27
N HIS A 43 -12.53 -7.21 -6.95
CA HIS A 43 -12.28 -6.13 -6.00
C HIS A 43 -10.85 -5.58 -6.10
N ILE A 44 -9.86 -6.43 -6.37
CA ILE A 44 -8.49 -6.00 -6.67
C ILE A 44 -8.45 -5.12 -7.92
N GLU A 45 -9.07 -5.55 -9.02
CA GLU A 45 -9.12 -4.76 -10.26
C GLU A 45 -9.79 -3.41 -10.03
N ILE A 46 -10.92 -3.37 -9.30
CA ILE A 46 -11.61 -2.11 -8.99
C ILE A 46 -10.71 -1.15 -8.22
N VAL A 47 -10.00 -1.64 -7.19
CA VAL A 47 -9.07 -0.81 -6.39
C VAL A 47 -7.93 -0.30 -7.26
N LEU A 48 -7.29 -1.18 -8.05
CA LEU A 48 -6.19 -0.80 -8.92
C LEU A 48 -6.61 0.25 -9.95
N THR A 49 -7.79 0.08 -10.57
CA THR A 49 -8.33 1.07 -11.53
C THR A 49 -8.66 2.39 -10.84
N SER A 50 -9.22 2.39 -9.63
CA SER A 50 -9.47 3.66 -8.92
C SER A 50 -8.20 4.39 -8.54
N MET A 51 -7.09 3.67 -8.35
CA MET A 51 -5.80 4.28 -8.04
C MET A 51 -5.10 4.87 -9.27
N GLU A 52 -5.47 4.52 -10.52
CA GLU A 52 -4.87 5.12 -11.72
C GLU A 52 -5.06 6.65 -11.75
N GLU A 53 -6.16 7.14 -11.17
CA GLU A 53 -6.48 8.56 -11.08
C GLU A 53 -5.97 9.21 -9.78
N ASP A 54 -5.53 8.42 -8.79
CA ASP A 54 -5.07 8.90 -7.48
C ASP A 54 -3.61 9.35 -7.49
N THR A 55 -3.32 10.35 -8.32
CA THR A 55 -1.98 10.93 -8.46
C THR A 55 -1.49 11.62 -7.18
N GLU A 56 -2.40 12.14 -6.35
CA GLU A 56 -2.10 12.87 -5.11
C GLU A 56 -1.52 11.94 -4.03
N SER A 57 -2.09 10.74 -3.87
CA SER A 57 -1.54 9.74 -2.94
C SER A 57 -0.15 9.29 -3.35
N PHE A 58 0.09 9.05 -4.64
CA PHE A 58 1.43 8.69 -5.15
C PHE A 58 2.44 9.82 -4.93
N GLU A 59 2.06 11.07 -5.22
CA GLU A 59 2.92 12.23 -5.01
C GLU A 59 3.27 12.40 -3.53
N THR A 60 2.27 12.33 -2.64
CA THR A 60 2.45 12.41 -1.18
C THR A 60 3.41 11.34 -0.67
N LEU A 61 3.25 10.10 -1.15
CA LEU A 61 4.11 8.98 -0.80
C LEU A 61 5.55 9.19 -1.27
N LEU A 62 5.77 9.66 -2.51
CA LEU A 62 7.11 9.97 -3.02
C LEU A 62 7.75 11.15 -2.28
N CYS A 63 6.97 12.18 -1.96
CA CYS A 63 7.41 13.32 -1.16
C CYS A 63 7.77 12.96 0.28
N SER A 64 7.30 11.82 0.81
CA SER A 64 7.70 11.29 2.12
C SER A 64 9.08 10.63 2.12
N TYR A 65 9.67 10.34 0.96
CA TYR A 65 10.93 9.60 0.88
C TYR A 65 12.11 10.30 1.60
N PRO A 66 12.31 11.63 1.49
CA PRO A 66 13.34 12.33 2.25
C PRO A 66 13.16 12.21 3.78
N SER A 67 11.93 12.15 4.29
CA SER A 67 11.69 11.97 5.73
C SER A 67 11.99 10.53 6.18
N ARG A 68 11.74 9.52 5.34
CA ARG A 68 12.16 8.12 5.58
C ARG A 68 13.68 8.01 5.73
N LEU A 69 14.43 8.61 4.80
CA LEU A 69 15.90 8.64 4.88
C LEU A 69 16.40 9.35 6.16
N ARG A 70 15.72 10.42 6.58
CA ARG A 70 16.04 11.12 7.83
C ARG A 70 15.74 10.24 9.05
N ALA A 71 14.65 9.47 9.03
CA ALA A 71 14.30 8.55 10.10
C ALA A 71 15.35 7.44 10.23
N VAL A 72 15.80 6.83 9.12
CA VAL A 72 16.88 5.82 9.13
C VAL A 72 18.17 6.41 9.69
N LYS A 73 18.53 7.64 9.27
CA LYS A 73 19.70 8.34 9.81
C LYS A 73 19.58 8.59 11.31
N ASN A 74 18.42 9.01 11.80
CA ASN A 74 18.17 9.22 13.22
C ASN A 74 18.16 7.91 14.03
N ALA A 75 17.77 6.80 13.38
CA ALA A 75 17.77 5.47 13.96
C ALA A 75 19.17 4.79 13.95
N ASN A 76 20.21 5.46 13.43
CA ASN A 76 21.53 4.88 13.18
C ASN A 76 21.45 3.58 12.36
N ASP A 77 20.78 3.66 11.20
CA ASP A 77 20.60 2.57 10.24
C ASP A 77 19.78 1.37 10.76
N ARG A 78 19.00 1.58 11.83
CA ARG A 78 18.02 0.61 12.36
C ARG A 78 16.65 0.78 11.69
N HIS A 79 15.79 -0.23 11.88
CA HIS A 79 14.40 -0.21 11.41
C HIS A 79 13.64 1.03 11.89
N THR A 80 12.78 1.55 11.02
CA THR A 80 11.91 2.69 11.28
C THR A 80 10.44 2.28 11.25
N ASP A 81 9.54 3.18 11.68
CA ASP A 81 8.08 2.94 11.68
C ASP A 81 7.43 3.17 10.31
N TYR A 82 8.23 3.25 9.24
CA TYR A 82 7.80 3.58 7.87
C TYR A 82 7.52 2.35 7.00
#